data_AF-A0A6M2E173-F1
#
_entry.id   AF-A0A6M2E173-F1
#
_cell.length_a   1.000
_cell.length_b   1.000
_cell.length_c   1.000
_cell.angle_alpha   90.00
_cell.angle_beta   90.00
_cell.angle_gamma   90.00
#
_symmetry.space_group_name_H-M   'P 1'
#
loop_
_entity.id
_entity.type
_entity.pdbx_description
1 polymer ?
#
loop_
_entity_poly.entity_id
_entity_poly.type
_entity_poly.pdbx_seq_one_letter_code
_entity_poly.pdbx_strand_id
1 'polypeptide(L)'
;MLISLALHLILLMFELLACDRLHSGRHLWVLVFIPLIFVSVVSVAACVWAVKHDRSFELELFCSVNALQFVFLPLKLDGFVSWSWEVVFVPLWIVLCLSLVGVLYSIIFCGILLRTPEISPQQSRSAMFTAVGHCFTVLPILVFQVLLADKLDGGLRWPFCVVIAPLILALFTLILLSFGSKGGNKWWFGLRKDFCQFLLSTCPILQEYANIAYHSDNRSDREEGNKSERKVDKRLKKNEILKPVVPIVSIEMPD
;
A
#
# COMPACT_ATOMS: atom_id res chain seq x y z
N MET A 1 -5.69 7.95 -19.93
CA MET A 1 -5.55 6.58 -20.47
C MET A 1 -4.35 6.43 -21.40
N LEU A 2 -4.23 7.24 -22.47
CA LEU A 2 -3.18 7.10 -23.49
C LEU A 2 -1.74 7.31 -22.96
N ILE A 3 -1.52 8.32 -22.11
CA ILE A 3 -0.22 8.57 -21.46
C ILE A 3 0.19 7.40 -20.55
N SER A 4 -0.75 6.85 -19.78
CA SER A 4 -0.49 5.70 -18.92
C SER A 4 -0.15 4.46 -19.74
N LEU A 5 -0.88 4.19 -20.82
CA LEU A 5 -0.58 3.10 -21.74
C LEU A 5 0.82 3.25 -22.35
N ALA A 6 1.19 4.45 -22.81
CA ALA A 6 2.52 4.72 -23.34
C ALA A 6 3.63 4.44 -22.31
N LEU A 7 3.46 4.89 -21.06
CA LEU A 7 4.42 4.61 -19.98
C LEU A 7 4.57 3.11 -19.72
N HIS A 8 3.47 2.35 -19.68
CA HIS A 8 3.53 0.89 -19.50
C HIS A 8 4.20 0.18 -20.67
N LEU A 9 4.00 0.63 -21.91
CA LEU A 9 4.72 0.08 -23.07
C LEU A 9 6.23 0.33 -22.99
N ILE A 10 6.64 1.48 -22.47
CA ILE A 10 8.07 1.79 -22.31
C ILE A 10 8.68 0.98 -21.16
N LEU A 11 7.94 0.75 -20.07
CA LEU A 11 8.35 -0.16 -19.00
C LEU A 11 8.47 -1.60 -19.50
N LEU A 12 7.51 -2.07 -20.31
CA LEU A 12 7.59 -3.38 -20.96
C LEU A 12 8.83 -3.49 -21.86
N MET A 13 9.15 -2.43 -22.62
CA MET A 13 10.37 -2.40 -23.44
C MET A 13 11.64 -2.53 -22.58
N PHE A 14 11.70 -1.85 -21.42
CA PHE A 14 12.79 -2.02 -20.47
C PHE A 14 12.91 -3.46 -19.97
N GLU A 15 11.80 -4.07 -19.57
CA GLU A 15 11.77 -5.46 -19.07
C GLU A 15 12.28 -6.46 -20.14
N LEU A 16 11.83 -6.31 -21.39
CA LEU A 16 12.27 -7.15 -22.50
C LEU A 16 13.78 -7.02 -22.75
N LEU A 17 14.32 -5.79 -22.73
CA LEU A 17 15.75 -5.54 -22.89
C LEU A 17 16.56 -6.10 -21.71
N ALA A 18 16.04 -6.00 -20.48
CA ALA A 18 16.67 -6.55 -19.30
C ALA A 18 16.73 -8.08 -19.35
N CYS A 19 15.63 -8.73 -19.77
CA CYS A 19 15.59 -10.17 -19.99
C CYS A 19 16.56 -10.63 -21.08
N ASP A 20 16.60 -9.94 -22.24
CA ASP A 20 17.56 -10.28 -23.31
C ASP A 20 19.00 -10.10 -22.83
N ARG A 21 19.31 -9.03 -22.10
CA ARG A 21 20.64 -8.83 -21.53
C ARG A 21 21.02 -9.98 -20.59
N LEU A 22 20.10 -10.37 -19.71
CA LEU A 22 20.36 -11.43 -18.73
C LEU A 22 20.56 -12.81 -19.39
N HIS A 23 19.88 -13.07 -20.51
CA HIS A 23 20.00 -14.32 -21.26
C HIS A 23 21.22 -14.34 -22.20
N SER A 24 21.35 -13.30 -23.04
CA SER A 24 22.28 -13.26 -24.17
C SER A 24 23.64 -12.66 -23.80
N GLY A 25 23.70 -11.75 -22.84
CA GLY A 25 24.96 -11.10 -22.44
C GLY A 25 25.64 -10.28 -23.55
N ARG A 26 24.89 -9.83 -24.57
CA ARG A 26 25.44 -9.15 -25.77
C ARG A 26 25.55 -7.63 -25.68
N HIS A 27 24.64 -6.98 -24.95
CA HIS A 27 24.51 -5.50 -24.94
C HIS A 27 24.93 -4.88 -23.61
N LEU A 28 25.21 -3.58 -23.55
CA LEU A 28 25.54 -2.89 -22.29
C LEU A 28 24.28 -2.59 -21.47
N TRP A 29 24.39 -2.54 -20.14
CA TRP A 29 23.28 -2.15 -19.25
C TRP A 29 22.82 -0.72 -19.51
N VAL A 30 23.71 0.20 -19.92
CA VAL A 30 23.32 1.56 -20.32
C VAL A 30 22.27 1.53 -21.43
N LEU A 31 22.38 0.60 -22.40
CA LEU A 31 21.40 0.46 -23.49
C LEU A 31 20.06 -0.04 -22.96
N VAL A 32 20.09 -1.02 -22.05
CA VAL A 32 18.89 -1.57 -21.40
C VAL A 32 18.11 -0.48 -20.66
N PHE A 33 18.79 0.48 -20.05
CA PHE A 33 18.20 1.56 -19.27
C PHE A 33 17.75 2.79 -20.09
N ILE A 34 18.07 2.88 -21.39
CA ILE A 34 17.62 3.98 -22.27
C ILE A 34 16.11 4.27 -22.16
N PRO A 35 15.20 3.27 -22.19
CA PRO A 35 13.76 3.50 -22.01
C PRO A 35 13.42 4.27 -20.74
N LEU A 36 14.05 3.90 -19.61
CA LEU A 36 13.81 4.52 -18.31
C LEU A 36 14.40 5.92 -18.22
N ILE A 37 15.58 6.14 -18.79
CA ILE A 37 16.22 7.47 -18.84
C ILE A 37 15.39 8.41 -19.71
N PHE A 38 14.88 7.94 -20.85
CA PHE A 38 14.00 8.73 -21.70
C PHE A 38 12.69 9.10 -20.98
N VAL A 39 12.05 8.13 -20.32
CA VAL A 39 10.82 8.36 -19.55
C VAL A 39 11.05 9.34 -18.41
N SER A 40 12.17 9.26 -17.69
CA SER A 40 12.43 10.16 -16.57
C SER A 40 12.58 11.62 -17.02
N VAL A 41 13.27 11.87 -18.14
CA VAL A 41 13.41 13.22 -18.73
C VAL A 41 12.05 13.77 -19.18
N VAL A 42 11.25 12.98 -19.90
CA VAL A 42 9.89 13.38 -20.32
C VAL A 42 9.01 13.63 -19.09
N SER A 43 9.17 12.81 -18.05
CA SER A 43 8.40 12.92 -16.82
C SER A 43 8.70 14.21 -16.05
N VAL A 44 9.93 14.74 -16.09
CA VAL A 44 10.27 16.03 -15.46
C VAL A 44 9.49 17.16 -16.13
N ALA A 45 9.43 17.19 -17.46
CA ALA A 45 8.63 18.18 -18.20
C ALA A 45 7.13 18.02 -17.90
N ALA A 46 6.66 16.76 -17.83
CA ALA A 46 5.27 16.45 -17.49
C ALA A 46 4.91 16.90 -16.07
N CYS A 47 5.81 16.75 -15.08
CA CYS A 47 5.62 17.24 -13.72
C CYS A 47 5.42 18.76 -13.69
N VAL A 48 6.29 19.53 -14.36
CA VAL A 48 6.18 20.99 -14.43
C VAL A 48 4.86 21.42 -15.08
N TRP A 49 4.48 20.75 -16.18
CA TRP A 49 3.21 21.01 -16.85
C TRP A 49 2.01 20.65 -15.96
N ALA A 50 2.07 19.53 -15.24
CA ALA A 50 1.00 19.05 -14.39
C ALA A 50 0.78 19.96 -13.17
N VAL A 51 1.85 20.46 -12.54
CA VAL A 51 1.76 21.47 -11.46
C VAL A 51 1.07 22.73 -11.96
N LYS A 52 1.36 23.17 -13.20
CA LYS A 52 0.74 24.37 -13.78
C LYS A 52 -0.76 24.21 -14.08
N HIS A 53 -1.21 22.99 -14.38
CA HIS A 53 -2.60 22.71 -14.78
C HIS A 53 -3.40 21.95 -13.72
N ASP A 54 -2.90 21.89 -12.47
CA ASP A 54 -3.51 21.21 -11.32
C ASP A 54 -3.94 19.75 -11.61
N ARG A 55 -3.14 19.05 -12.41
CA ARG A 55 -3.39 17.66 -12.80
C ARG A 55 -2.65 16.74 -11.86
N SER A 56 -3.25 15.64 -11.40
CA SER A 56 -2.55 14.64 -10.58
C SER A 56 -1.47 13.90 -11.40
N PHE A 57 -0.26 13.77 -10.86
CA PHE A 57 0.88 13.09 -11.50
C PHE A 57 1.63 12.21 -10.48
N GLU A 58 1.26 10.94 -10.36
CA GLU A 58 1.89 10.01 -9.41
C GLU A 58 3.08 9.28 -10.04
N LEU A 59 2.86 8.65 -11.20
CA LEU A 59 3.89 7.87 -11.90
C LEU A 59 4.97 8.77 -12.52
N GLU A 60 4.58 9.91 -13.09
CA GLU A 60 5.55 10.87 -13.66
C GLU A 60 6.47 11.42 -12.56
N LEU A 61 5.93 11.71 -11.37
CA LEU A 61 6.74 12.13 -10.23
C LEU A 61 7.73 11.02 -9.81
N PHE A 62 7.26 9.78 -9.72
CA PHE A 62 8.11 8.63 -9.37
C PHE A 62 9.28 8.46 -10.35
N CYS A 63 9.03 8.52 -11.66
CA CYS A 63 10.08 8.42 -12.68
C CYS A 63 11.04 9.61 -12.63
N SER A 64 10.53 10.82 -12.36
CA SER A 64 11.35 12.05 -12.29
C SER A 64 12.31 12.02 -11.10
N VAL A 65 11.82 11.65 -9.92
CA VAL A 65 12.62 11.59 -8.70
C VAL A 65 13.71 10.52 -8.77
N ASN A 66 13.45 9.41 -9.48
CA ASN A 66 14.42 8.33 -9.69
C ASN A 66 15.32 8.52 -10.94
N ALA A 67 15.29 9.68 -11.60
CA ALA A 67 16.08 9.93 -12.82
C ALA A 67 17.58 9.64 -12.64
N LEU A 68 18.16 10.10 -11.52
CA LEU A 68 19.57 9.84 -11.20
C LEU A 68 19.85 8.36 -10.96
N GLN A 69 18.92 7.63 -10.34
CA GLN A 69 19.06 6.19 -10.08
C GLN A 69 19.15 5.42 -11.41
N PHE A 70 18.32 5.78 -12.39
CA PHE A 70 18.33 5.15 -13.72
C PHE A 70 19.61 5.39 -14.52
N VAL A 71 20.40 6.40 -14.14
CA VAL A 71 21.71 6.68 -14.75
C VAL A 71 22.83 5.99 -13.99
N PHE A 72 22.85 6.07 -12.65
CA PHE A 72 23.94 5.50 -11.85
C PHE A 72 23.97 3.97 -11.88
N LEU A 73 22.80 3.31 -11.86
CA LEU A 73 22.70 1.86 -11.83
C LEU A 73 23.37 1.19 -13.04
N PRO A 74 23.02 1.52 -14.31
CA PRO A 74 23.67 0.90 -15.46
C PRO A 74 25.15 1.26 -15.59
N LEU A 75 25.56 2.49 -15.25
CA LEU A 75 26.98 2.88 -15.27
C LEU A 75 27.83 2.03 -14.32
N LYS A 76 27.29 1.72 -13.14
CA LYS A 76 27.94 0.83 -12.18
C LYS A 76 27.94 -0.62 -12.68
N LEU A 77 26.82 -1.10 -13.22
CA LEU A 77 26.67 -2.47 -13.73
C LEU A 77 27.58 -2.78 -14.92
N ASP A 78 27.84 -1.79 -15.77
CA ASP A 78 28.78 -1.90 -16.89
C ASP A 78 30.26 -1.71 -16.48
N GLY A 79 30.53 -1.38 -15.21
CA GLY A 79 31.88 -1.21 -14.69
C GLY A 79 32.58 0.08 -15.14
N PHE A 80 31.86 1.04 -15.73
CA PHE A 80 32.41 2.35 -16.06
C PHE A 80 32.80 3.15 -14.81
N VAL A 81 32.18 2.82 -13.68
CA VAL A 81 32.30 3.55 -12.43
C VAL A 81 32.60 2.60 -11.27
N SER A 82 33.63 2.91 -10.48
CA SER A 82 34.10 2.08 -9.36
C SER A 82 33.54 2.46 -7.98
N TRP A 83 32.51 3.29 -7.91
CA TRP A 83 31.88 3.72 -6.64
C TRP A 83 31.32 2.56 -5.82
N SER A 84 31.17 2.74 -4.50
CA SER A 84 30.43 1.79 -3.67
C SER A 84 28.94 1.78 -4.04
N TRP A 85 28.27 0.66 -3.76
CA TRP A 85 26.83 0.52 -4.00
C TRP A 85 26.01 1.48 -3.15
N GLU A 86 26.49 1.84 -1.96
CA GLU A 86 25.92 2.91 -1.14
C GLU A 86 25.76 4.24 -1.90
N VAL A 87 26.78 4.65 -2.66
CA VAL A 87 26.77 5.91 -3.44
C VAL A 87 25.81 5.81 -4.62
N VAL A 88 25.76 4.66 -5.28
CA VAL A 88 24.84 4.40 -6.42
C VAL A 88 23.38 4.49 -5.98
N PHE A 89 23.09 4.21 -4.70
CA PHE A 89 21.75 4.28 -4.12
C PHE A 89 21.40 5.61 -3.45
N VAL A 90 22.27 6.64 -3.51
CA VAL A 90 21.99 7.99 -2.98
C VAL A 90 20.61 8.54 -3.38
N PRO A 91 20.17 8.45 -4.64
CA PRO A 91 18.83 8.92 -5.01
C PRO A 91 17.71 8.22 -4.20
N LEU A 92 17.81 6.90 -4.02
CA LEU A 92 16.84 6.14 -3.20
C LEU A 92 16.92 6.50 -1.71
N TRP A 93 18.12 6.75 -1.17
CA TRP A 93 18.28 7.23 0.22
C TRP A 93 17.52 8.53 0.45
N ILE A 94 17.58 9.48 -0.49
CA ILE A 94 16.87 10.75 -0.41
C ILE A 94 15.35 10.52 -0.35
N VAL A 95 14.82 9.64 -1.21
CA VAL A 95 13.39 9.30 -1.22
C VAL A 95 12.97 8.64 0.08
N LEU A 96 13.78 7.71 0.59
CA LEU A 96 13.49 7.02 1.84
C LEU A 96 13.54 7.97 3.04
N CYS A 97 14.52 8.88 3.10
CA CYS A 97 14.57 9.92 4.13
C CYS A 97 13.34 10.82 4.10
N LEU A 98 12.90 11.26 2.92
CA LEU A 98 11.67 12.03 2.77
C LEU A 98 10.44 11.23 3.23
N SER A 99 10.36 9.95 2.86
CA SER A 99 9.26 9.07 3.30
C SER A 99 9.23 8.87 4.81
N LEU A 100 10.40 8.82 5.47
CA LEU A 100 10.51 8.70 6.92
C LEU A 100 9.93 9.95 7.62
N VAL A 101 10.16 11.14 7.07
CA VAL A 101 9.50 12.37 7.54
C VAL A 101 7.98 12.26 7.40
N GLY A 102 7.48 11.69 6.30
CA GLY A 102 6.05 11.41 6.11
C GLY A 102 5.48 10.41 7.14
N VAL A 103 6.26 9.39 7.51
CA VAL A 103 5.88 8.46 8.59
C VAL A 103 5.79 9.19 9.94
N LEU A 104 6.78 10.02 10.27
CA LEU A 104 6.77 10.82 11.50
C LEU A 104 5.55 11.74 11.57
N TYR A 105 5.24 12.42 10.46
CA TYR A 105 4.04 13.24 10.34
C TYR A 105 2.77 12.41 10.60
N SER A 106 2.68 11.22 10.00
CA SER A 106 1.53 10.32 10.17
C SER A 106 1.36 9.84 11.61
N ILE A 107 2.47 9.54 12.31
CA ILE A 107 2.46 9.17 13.73
C ILE A 107 2.00 10.35 14.59
N ILE A 108 2.53 11.56 14.36
CA ILE A 108 2.15 12.76 15.10
C ILE A 108 0.66 13.06 14.89
N PHE A 109 0.19 13.02 13.64
CA PHE A 109 -1.22 13.23 13.30
C PHE A 109 -2.14 12.21 13.97
N CYS A 110 -1.75 10.93 13.97
CA CYS A 110 -2.43 9.88 14.71
C CYS A 110 -2.46 10.19 16.23
N GLY A 111 -1.34 10.61 16.81
CA GLY A 111 -1.25 10.98 18.22
C GLY A 111 -2.14 12.17 18.62
N ILE A 112 -2.24 13.18 17.75
CA ILE A 112 -3.12 14.35 17.95
C ILE A 112 -4.60 13.92 17.91
N LEU A 113 -4.97 13.12 16.92
CA LEU A 113 -6.34 12.60 16.79
C LEU A 113 -6.73 11.77 18.02
N LEU A 114 -5.84 10.88 18.50
CA LEU A 114 -6.11 10.07 19.69
C LEU A 114 -6.32 10.88 20.97
N ARG A 115 -5.74 12.09 21.07
CA ARG A 115 -5.92 12.98 22.22
C ARG A 115 -7.14 13.90 22.11
N THR A 116 -7.75 14.02 20.93
CA THR A 116 -8.89 14.91 20.72
C THR A 116 -10.18 14.15 21.06
N PRO A 117 -10.89 14.48 22.15
CA PRO A 117 -12.02 13.66 22.64
C PRO A 117 -13.30 13.78 21.79
N GLU A 118 -13.37 14.72 20.85
CA GLU A 118 -14.55 15.02 20.02
C GLU A 118 -14.58 14.29 18.66
N ILE A 119 -13.63 13.40 18.39
CA ILE A 119 -13.59 12.70 17.09
C ILE A 119 -14.33 11.36 17.13
N SER A 120 -14.96 11.02 15.99
CA SER A 120 -15.59 9.71 15.81
C SER A 120 -14.56 8.58 16.00
N PRO A 121 -14.90 7.50 16.72
CA PRO A 121 -13.97 6.38 16.96
C PRO A 121 -13.51 5.69 15.67
N GLN A 122 -14.26 5.88 14.58
CA GLN A 122 -13.92 5.36 13.26
C GLN A 122 -12.78 6.14 12.59
N GLN A 123 -12.69 7.46 12.81
CA GLN A 123 -11.62 8.30 12.28
C GLN A 123 -10.28 8.02 12.97
N SER A 124 -10.28 7.84 14.30
CA SER A 124 -9.08 7.48 15.06
C SER A 124 -8.52 6.12 14.64
N ARG A 125 -9.40 5.12 14.45
CA ARG A 125 -9.00 3.79 13.95
C ARG A 125 -8.39 3.86 12.55
N SER A 126 -8.94 4.69 11.67
CA SER A 126 -8.40 4.90 10.32
C SER A 126 -7.02 5.56 10.34
N ALA A 127 -6.82 6.55 11.21
CA ALA A 127 -5.52 7.21 11.37
C ALA A 127 -4.47 6.26 11.98
N MET A 128 -4.86 5.45 12.97
CA MET A 128 -3.98 4.41 13.52
C MET A 128 -3.58 3.38 12.46
N PHE A 129 -4.55 2.87 11.69
CA PHE A 129 -4.29 1.91 10.63
C PHE A 129 -3.33 2.47 9.57
N THR A 130 -3.51 3.75 9.20
CA THR A 130 -2.65 4.45 8.24
C THR A 130 -1.23 4.64 8.79
N ALA A 131 -1.09 5.12 10.03
CA ALA A 131 0.22 5.32 10.65
C ALA A 131 0.99 4.00 10.83
N VAL A 132 0.30 2.95 11.28
CA VAL A 132 0.85 1.59 11.40
C VAL A 132 1.27 1.09 10.02
N GLY A 133 0.41 1.21 9.01
CA GLY A 133 0.71 0.82 7.63
C GLY A 133 1.96 1.49 7.08
N HIS A 134 2.10 2.80 7.28
CA HIS A 134 3.28 3.54 6.83
C HIS A 134 4.57 3.09 7.55
N CYS A 135 4.53 2.86 8.86
CA CYS A 135 5.67 2.31 9.61
C CYS A 135 6.10 0.93 9.08
N PHE A 136 5.13 0.02 8.92
CA PHE A 136 5.38 -1.35 8.46
C PHE A 136 5.70 -1.45 6.96
N THR A 137 5.61 -0.35 6.22
CA THR A 137 6.03 -0.28 4.82
C THR A 137 7.42 0.34 4.71
N VAL A 138 7.61 1.55 5.25
CA VAL A 138 8.84 2.34 5.06
C VAL A 138 10.03 1.76 5.83
N LEU A 139 9.84 1.32 7.08
CA LEU A 139 10.95 0.81 7.89
C LEU A 139 11.55 -0.48 7.31
N PRO A 140 10.76 -1.50 6.89
CA PRO A 140 11.35 -2.69 6.28
C PRO A 140 12.00 -2.39 4.91
N ILE A 141 11.47 -1.44 4.12
CA ILE A 141 12.14 -1.01 2.88
C ILE A 141 13.49 -0.35 3.18
N LEU A 142 13.58 0.49 4.22
CA LEU A 142 14.84 1.09 4.64
C LEU A 142 15.86 0.02 5.07
N VAL A 143 15.43 -0.96 5.87
CA VAL A 143 16.28 -2.08 6.30
C VAL A 143 16.75 -2.90 5.09
N PHE A 144 15.85 -3.21 4.16
CA PHE A 144 16.20 -3.87 2.89
C PHE A 144 17.27 -3.09 2.14
N GLN A 145 17.12 -1.78 2.01
CA GLN A 145 18.06 -0.93 1.28
C GLN A 145 19.47 -0.95 1.91
N VAL A 146 19.55 -0.88 3.24
CA VAL A 146 20.84 -0.98 3.98
C VAL A 146 21.48 -2.34 3.75
N LEU A 147 20.71 -3.42 3.94
CA LEU A 147 21.22 -4.78 3.76
C LEU A 147 21.66 -5.06 2.32
N LEU A 148 20.94 -4.50 1.34
CA LEU A 148 21.27 -4.67 -0.07
C LEU A 148 22.57 -3.95 -0.42
N ALA A 149 22.76 -2.71 0.03
CA ALA A 149 23.98 -1.95 -0.22
C ALA A 149 25.22 -2.68 0.33
N ASP A 150 25.21 -3.05 1.61
CA ASP A 150 26.34 -3.73 2.24
C ASP A 150 26.55 -5.15 1.68
N LYS A 151 25.47 -5.83 1.25
CA LYS A 151 25.60 -7.12 0.55
C LYS A 151 26.30 -6.99 -0.80
N LEU A 152 25.96 -5.95 -1.57
CA LEU A 152 26.53 -5.71 -2.90
C LEU A 152 27.98 -5.20 -2.83
N ASP A 153 28.34 -4.46 -1.78
CA ASP A 153 29.72 -4.04 -1.50
C ASP A 153 30.58 -5.17 -0.89
N GLY A 154 29.99 -6.33 -0.60
CA GLY A 154 30.70 -7.53 -0.15
C GLY A 154 30.93 -7.63 1.37
N GLY A 155 30.32 -6.73 2.16
CA GLY A 155 30.40 -6.74 3.62
C GLY A 155 29.65 -7.92 4.26
N LEU A 156 28.47 -8.26 3.73
CA LEU A 156 27.64 -9.37 4.23
C LEU A 156 27.80 -10.68 3.46
N ARG A 157 28.02 -11.79 4.19
CA ARG A 157 28.01 -13.16 3.64
C ARG A 157 26.63 -13.84 3.67
N TRP A 158 25.58 -13.11 4.05
CA TRP A 158 24.22 -13.66 4.18
C TRP A 158 23.62 -14.06 2.83
N PRO A 159 22.70 -15.06 2.80
CA PRO A 159 21.99 -15.42 1.58
C PRO A 159 21.05 -14.29 1.14
N PHE A 160 20.86 -14.14 -0.18
CA PHE A 160 19.96 -13.11 -0.74
C PHE A 160 18.52 -13.21 -0.22
N CYS A 161 18.05 -14.41 0.14
CA CYS A 161 16.72 -14.59 0.75
C CYS A 161 16.54 -13.79 2.04
N VAL A 162 17.58 -13.71 2.89
CA VAL A 162 17.53 -12.95 4.14
C VAL A 162 17.59 -11.45 3.87
N VAL A 163 18.40 -11.04 2.88
CA VAL A 163 18.51 -9.64 2.45
C VAL A 163 17.17 -9.15 1.91
N ILE A 164 16.45 -9.97 1.13
CA ILE A 164 15.17 -9.63 0.50
C ILE A 164 13.96 -9.76 1.46
N ALA A 165 14.09 -10.48 2.57
CA ALA A 165 12.97 -10.74 3.49
C ALA A 165 12.24 -9.47 4.00
N PRO A 166 12.92 -8.37 4.38
CA PRO A 166 12.26 -7.13 4.80
C PRO A 166 11.43 -6.50 3.67
N LEU A 167 11.88 -6.59 2.42
CA LEU A 167 11.13 -6.11 1.26
C LEU A 167 9.84 -6.92 1.05
N ILE A 168 9.94 -8.25 1.14
CA ILE A 168 8.77 -9.13 1.04
C ILE A 168 7.77 -8.83 2.15
N LEU A 169 8.25 -8.58 3.37
CA LEU A 169 7.40 -8.16 4.48
C LEU A 169 6.67 -6.84 4.17
N ALA A 170 7.37 -5.83 3.64
CA ALA A 170 6.73 -4.56 3.24
C ALA A 170 5.71 -4.71 2.12
N LEU A 171 5.98 -5.56 1.13
CA LEU A 171 5.03 -5.83 0.05
C LEU A 171 3.80 -6.58 0.58
N PHE A 172 4.01 -7.53 1.49
CA PHE A 172 2.92 -8.25 2.14
C PHE A 172 2.06 -7.31 3.01
N THR A 173 2.67 -6.41 3.78
CA THR A 173 1.93 -5.42 4.58
C THR A 173 1.14 -4.46 3.69
N LEU A 174 1.68 -4.05 2.53
CA LEU A 174 0.94 -3.25 1.55
C LEU A 174 -0.29 -3.98 0.99
N ILE A 175 -0.17 -5.27 0.69
CA ILE A 175 -1.30 -6.09 0.24
C ILE A 175 -2.37 -6.15 1.33
N LEU A 176 -1.98 -6.40 2.59
CA LEU A 176 -2.91 -6.43 3.72
C LEU A 176 -3.58 -5.07 3.94
N LEU A 177 -2.82 -3.98 3.83
CA LEU A 177 -3.34 -2.62 4.02
C LEU A 177 -4.36 -2.25 2.92
N SER A 178 -4.15 -2.77 1.70
CA SER A 178 -5.05 -2.56 0.56
C SER A 178 -6.43 -3.16 0.78
N PHE A 179 -6.57 -4.19 1.61
CA PHE A 179 -7.87 -4.76 1.97
C PHE A 179 -8.67 -3.90 2.96
N GLY A 180 -7.99 -3.07 3.74
CA GLY A 180 -8.59 -2.20 4.76
C GLY A 180 -8.89 -0.78 4.30
N SER A 181 -8.52 -0.40 3.06
CA SER A 181 -8.83 0.94 2.55
C SER A 181 -10.33 1.06 2.26
N LYS A 182 -10.98 2.09 2.81
CA LYS A 182 -12.33 2.49 2.41
C LYS A 182 -12.37 2.69 0.89
N GLY A 183 -13.42 2.18 0.23
CA GLY A 183 -13.56 2.02 -1.23
C GLY A 183 -13.08 3.18 -2.12
N GLY A 184 -12.84 2.88 -3.39
CA GLY A 184 -12.23 3.83 -4.35
C GLY A 184 -10.71 3.66 -4.50
N ASN A 185 -10.17 2.49 -4.13
CA ASN A 185 -8.76 2.22 -4.27
C ASN A 185 -8.37 2.09 -5.76
N LYS A 186 -7.64 3.08 -6.28
CA LYS A 186 -7.19 3.14 -7.69
C LYS A 186 -6.44 1.86 -8.10
N TRP A 187 -5.77 1.22 -7.14
CA TRP A 187 -4.96 0.02 -7.34
C TRP A 187 -5.77 -1.25 -7.61
N TRP A 188 -7.01 -1.33 -7.13
CA TRP A 188 -7.92 -2.47 -7.40
C TRP A 188 -8.86 -2.16 -8.58
N PHE A 189 -8.32 -1.62 -9.68
CA PHE A 189 -9.11 -1.26 -10.87
C PHE A 189 -10.28 -0.31 -10.57
N GLY A 190 -10.15 0.55 -9.56
CA GLY A 190 -11.21 1.48 -9.16
C GLY A 190 -12.42 0.80 -8.53
N LEU A 191 -12.22 -0.32 -7.81
CA LEU A 191 -13.25 -0.97 -7.02
C LEU A 191 -13.96 0.07 -6.13
N ARG A 192 -15.26 0.28 -6.37
CA ARG A 192 -16.06 1.27 -5.62
C ARG A 192 -16.37 0.83 -4.19
N LYS A 193 -16.21 -0.46 -3.88
CA LYS A 193 -16.48 -1.06 -2.56
C LYS A 193 -15.18 -1.49 -1.90
N ASP A 194 -15.20 -1.69 -0.59
CA ASP A 194 -14.09 -2.33 0.13
C ASP A 194 -13.86 -3.73 -0.42
N PHE A 195 -12.61 -4.18 -0.56
CA PHE A 195 -12.30 -5.49 -1.14
C PHE A 195 -13.03 -6.64 -0.43
N CYS A 196 -13.11 -6.60 0.91
CA CYS A 196 -13.84 -7.59 1.70
C CYS A 196 -15.35 -7.59 1.39
N GLN A 197 -15.95 -6.41 1.21
CA GLN A 197 -17.36 -6.30 0.81
C GLN A 197 -17.59 -6.81 -0.61
N PHE A 198 -16.65 -6.55 -1.53
CA PHE A 198 -16.70 -7.07 -2.89
C PHE A 198 -16.62 -8.61 -2.91
N LEU A 199 -15.67 -9.19 -2.16
CA LEU A 199 -15.53 -10.64 -2.00
C LEU A 199 -16.80 -11.27 -1.43
N LEU A 200 -17.36 -10.70 -0.35
CA LEU A 200 -18.61 -11.17 0.24
C LEU A 200 -19.78 -11.06 -0.74
N SER A 201 -19.85 -10.00 -1.55
CA SER A 201 -20.91 -9.86 -2.56
C SER A 201 -20.75 -10.80 -3.77
N THR A 202 -19.52 -11.24 -4.07
CA THR A 202 -19.23 -12.14 -5.19
C THR A 202 -19.39 -13.62 -4.78
N CYS A 203 -19.19 -13.92 -3.49
CA CYS A 203 -19.24 -15.28 -2.95
C CYS A 203 -20.46 -15.47 -2.01
N PRO A 204 -21.62 -15.96 -2.51
CA PRO A 204 -22.85 -16.09 -1.72
C PRO A 204 -22.70 -17.06 -0.53
N ILE A 205 -21.86 -18.09 -0.66
CA ILE A 205 -21.56 -19.06 0.42
C ILE A 205 -20.86 -18.38 1.60
N LEU A 206 -19.96 -17.43 1.31
CA LEU A 206 -19.24 -16.69 2.34
C LEU A 206 -20.13 -15.61 2.97
N GLN A 207 -21.08 -15.07 2.19
CA GLN A 207 -22.10 -14.16 2.69
C GLN A 207 -23.04 -14.85 3.70
N GLU A 208 -23.49 -16.07 3.43
CA GLU A 208 -24.30 -16.84 4.38
C GLU A 208 -23.52 -17.15 5.67
N TYR A 209 -22.22 -17.45 5.57
CA TYR A 209 -21.36 -17.67 6.74
C TYR A 209 -21.12 -16.39 7.55
N ALA A 210 -20.94 -15.24 6.88
CA ALA A 210 -20.72 -13.95 7.51
C ALA A 210 -21.98 -13.34 8.13
N ASN A 211 -23.17 -13.82 7.76
CA ASN A 211 -24.46 -13.33 8.29
C ASN A 211 -24.86 -13.98 9.63
N ILE A 212 -24.01 -14.85 10.19
CA ILE A 212 -24.19 -15.44 11.51
C ILE A 212 -23.64 -14.44 12.55
N ALA A 213 -24.51 -13.57 13.05
CA ALA A 213 -24.16 -12.69 14.16
C ALA A 213 -24.02 -13.51 15.46
N TYR A 214 -22.79 -13.69 15.94
CA TYR A 214 -22.56 -14.20 17.30
C TYR A 214 -22.91 -13.12 18.31
N HIS A 215 -24.09 -13.21 18.91
CA HIS A 215 -24.34 -12.52 20.17
C HIS A 215 -23.49 -13.20 21.25
N SER A 216 -22.40 -12.55 21.65
CA SER A 216 -21.75 -12.82 22.93
C SER A 216 -22.76 -12.41 24.01
N ASP A 217 -23.51 -13.39 24.52
CA ASP A 217 -24.24 -13.22 25.77
C ASP A 217 -23.19 -13.06 26.87
N ASN A 218 -22.80 -11.81 27.12
CA ASN A 218 -22.05 -11.44 28.31
C ASN A 218 -23.03 -11.56 29.50
N ARG A 219 -23.31 -12.81 29.91
CA ARG A 219 -23.87 -13.12 31.22
C ARG A 219 -22.79 -12.78 32.24
N SER A 220 -22.75 -11.52 32.64
CA SER A 220 -22.22 -11.17 33.95
C SER A 220 -23.12 -11.82 34.99
N ASP A 221 -22.56 -12.78 35.72
CA ASP A 221 -23.12 -13.29 36.95
C ASP A 221 -23.37 -12.11 37.90
N ARG A 222 -24.64 -11.73 38.02
CA ARG A 222 -25.22 -11.04 39.16
C ARG A 222 -26.56 -11.70 39.47
N GLU A 223 -26.50 -12.78 40.24
CA GLU A 223 -27.53 -13.07 41.24
C GLU A 223 -27.52 -11.88 42.23
N GLU A 224 -28.59 -11.28 42.75
CA GLU A 224 -29.95 -11.72 43.07
C GLU A 224 -30.91 -10.50 43.01
N GLY A 225 -32.22 -10.74 42.87
CA GLY A 225 -33.27 -9.76 43.22
C GLY A 225 -34.35 -9.51 42.16
N ASN A 226 -35.59 -9.85 42.49
CA ASN A 226 -36.86 -9.51 41.82
C ASN A 226 -37.26 -10.28 40.54
N LYS A 227 -37.66 -11.55 40.75
CA LYS A 227 -38.58 -12.28 39.87
C LYS A 227 -40.02 -11.84 40.13
N SER A 228 -40.58 -10.95 39.30
CA SER A 228 -42.02 -11.02 38.95
C SER A 228 -42.47 -10.25 37.70
N GLU A 229 -41.72 -9.29 37.16
CA GLU A 229 -42.20 -8.52 35.98
C GLU A 229 -41.76 -9.07 34.61
N ARG A 230 -40.83 -10.02 34.55
CA ARG A 230 -40.16 -10.46 33.29
C ARG A 230 -40.94 -11.45 32.40
N LYS A 231 -42.19 -11.81 32.69
CA LYS A 231 -42.91 -12.84 31.92
C LYS A 231 -43.67 -12.31 30.69
N VAL A 232 -44.03 -11.03 30.65
CA VAL A 232 -44.82 -10.46 29.53
C VAL A 232 -43.92 -10.05 28.34
N ASP A 233 -42.77 -9.44 28.61
CA ASP A 233 -41.84 -8.95 27.55
C ASP A 233 -41.17 -10.06 26.73
N LYS A 234 -41.02 -11.26 27.29
CA LYS A 234 -40.37 -12.38 26.59
C LYS A 234 -41.18 -12.93 25.42
N ARG A 235 -42.51 -12.72 25.38
CA ARG A 235 -43.34 -13.17 24.26
C ARG A 235 -43.29 -12.21 23.06
N LEU A 236 -43.15 -10.91 23.29
CA LEU A 236 -43.01 -9.91 22.22
C LEU A 236 -41.66 -10.02 21.50
N LYS A 237 -40.56 -10.19 22.25
CA LYS A 237 -39.21 -10.33 21.68
C LYS A 237 -39.00 -11.57 20.82
N LYS A 238 -39.76 -12.65 21.05
CA LYS A 238 -39.63 -13.90 20.26
C LYS A 238 -40.14 -13.76 18.82
N ASN A 239 -41.04 -12.80 18.56
CA ASN A 239 -41.59 -12.57 17.23
C ASN A 239 -40.71 -11.66 16.34
N GLU A 240 -39.79 -10.88 16.91
CA GLU A 240 -38.85 -10.06 16.10
C GLU A 240 -37.66 -10.86 15.57
N ILE A 241 -37.29 -11.97 16.23
CA ILE A 241 -36.16 -12.83 15.86
C ILE A 241 -36.43 -13.62 14.55
N LEU A 242 -37.67 -13.65 14.08
CA LEU A 242 -38.08 -14.40 12.87
C LEU A 242 -38.13 -13.56 11.59
N LYS A 243 -37.77 -12.27 11.63
CA LYS A 243 -37.70 -11.47 10.40
C LYS A 243 -36.35 -11.68 9.72
N PRO A 244 -36.32 -12.04 8.42
CA PRO A 244 -35.06 -12.12 7.67
C PRO A 244 -34.39 -10.74 7.70
N VAL A 245 -33.14 -10.70 8.17
CA VAL A 245 -32.33 -9.49 8.21
C VAL A 245 -31.94 -9.15 6.77
N VAL A 246 -32.70 -8.24 6.16
CA VAL A 246 -32.37 -7.70 4.83
C VAL A 246 -31.32 -6.60 5.03
N PRO A 247 -30.22 -6.59 4.27
CA PRO A 247 -29.24 -5.52 4.34
C PRO A 247 -29.90 -4.20 3.94
N ILE A 248 -29.77 -3.19 4.80
CA ILE A 248 -30.20 -1.83 4.49
C ILE A 248 -29.20 -1.28 3.47
N VAL A 249 -29.58 -1.29 2.20
CA VAL A 249 -28.83 -0.62 1.14
C VAL A 249 -29.25 0.85 1.16
N SER A 250 -28.48 1.70 1.85
CA SER A 250 -28.56 3.14 1.63
C SER A 250 -27.92 3.43 0.28
N ILE A 251 -28.77 3.58 -0.75
CA ILE A 251 -28.36 4.11 -2.05
C ILE A 251 -28.09 5.60 -1.82
N GLU A 252 -26.82 5.99 -1.71
CA GLU A 252 -26.43 7.39 -1.91
C GLU A 252 -26.74 7.74 -3.37
N MET A 253 -27.60 8.74 -3.55
CA MET A 253 -27.86 9.34 -4.86
C MET A 253 -26.59 10.06 -5.35
N PRO A 254 -26.34 10.08 -6.66
CA PRO A 254 -25.19 10.77 -7.21
C PRO A 254 -25.39 12.28 -7.15
N ASP A 255 -24.41 13.00 -6.61
CA ASP A 255 -24.08 14.37 -7.02
C ASP A 255 -23.00 14.33 -8.12
#